data_AF-A0A401UVQ0-F1
#
_entry.id   AF-A0A401UVQ0-F1
#
_cell.length_a   1.000
_cell.length_b   1.000
_cell.length_c   1.000
_cell.angle_alpha   90.00
_cell.angle_beta   90.00
_cell.angle_gamma   90.00
#
_symmetry.space_group_name_H-M   'P 1'
#
loop_
_entity.id
_entity.type
_entity.pdbx_description
1 polymer ?
#
loop_
_entity_poly.entity_id
_entity_poly.type
_entity_poly.pdbx_seq_one_letter_code
_entity_poly.pdbx_strand_id
1 'polypeptide(L)'
;MIWSRVRGGGTADQEVVVLAIGLRLVTVAVALASIQPWGRRLPGRVVLGGLWGAGAVQLAYPLAETVVKTATLAGLMEPLDKGISDMSIQGWFNFGATWLIWGVPGALFVLAAVVFGRRLPHARAWALLSVLAGIGFLAGLGLLIG
;
A
#
# COMPACT_ATOMS: atom_id res chain seq x y z
N MET A 1 -15.06 18.15 -8.62
CA MET A 1 -15.21 18.14 -10.10
C MET A 1 -15.16 19.52 -10.74
N ILE A 2 -15.84 20.54 -10.20
CA ILE A 2 -15.81 21.91 -10.81
C ILE A 2 -14.44 22.60 -10.61
N TRP A 3 -13.77 22.33 -9.49
CA TRP A 3 -12.52 23.00 -9.11
C TRP A 3 -11.28 22.60 -9.96
N SER A 4 -11.26 21.41 -10.56
CA SER A 4 -10.13 20.95 -11.38
C SER A 4 -10.15 21.49 -12.81
N ARG A 5 -11.34 21.81 -13.35
CA ARG A 5 -11.47 22.46 -14.67
C ARG A 5 -10.99 23.92 -14.66
N VAL A 6 -11.03 24.58 -13.50
CA VAL A 6 -10.58 25.98 -13.35
C VAL A 6 -9.05 26.09 -13.28
N ARG A 7 -8.33 25.01 -12.95
CA ARG A 7 -6.86 25.02 -12.79
C ARG A 7 -6.05 24.44 -13.95
N GLY A 8 -6.69 23.99 -15.04
CA GLY A 8 -5.97 23.43 -16.19
C GLY A 8 -5.23 22.12 -15.91
N GLY A 9 -5.68 21.35 -14.91
CA GLY A 9 -5.12 20.01 -14.68
C GLY A 9 -5.45 19.09 -15.84
N GLY A 10 -4.43 18.46 -16.43
CA GLY A 10 -4.58 17.55 -17.56
C GLY A 10 -5.53 16.39 -17.23
N THR A 11 -6.17 15.82 -18.25
CA THR A 11 -7.10 14.68 -18.08
C THR A 11 -6.45 13.50 -17.37
N ALA A 12 -5.13 13.30 -17.56
CA ALA A 12 -4.34 12.27 -16.89
C ALA A 12 -4.35 12.38 -15.35
N ASP A 13 -4.25 13.58 -14.77
CA ASP A 13 -4.26 13.75 -13.31
C ASP A 13 -5.62 13.35 -12.71
N GLN A 14 -6.70 13.60 -13.44
CA GLN A 14 -8.05 13.24 -13.00
C GLN A 14 -8.27 11.73 -13.05
N GLU A 15 -7.74 11.05 -14.06
CA GLU A 15 -7.81 9.60 -14.20
C GLU A 15 -7.05 8.89 -13.07
N VAL A 16 -5.86 9.38 -12.71
CA VAL A 16 -5.07 8.84 -11.59
C VAL A 16 -5.82 9.00 -10.27
N VAL A 17 -6.46 10.14 -10.03
CA VAL A 17 -7.25 10.37 -8.81
C VAL A 17 -8.46 9.43 -8.75
N VAL A 18 -9.19 9.26 -9.85
CA VAL A 18 -10.33 8.34 -9.92
C VAL A 18 -9.89 6.90 -9.69
N LEU A 19 -8.76 6.48 -10.29
CA LEU A 19 -8.17 5.16 -10.08
C LEU A 19 -7.78 4.95 -8.63
N ALA A 20 -7.14 5.93 -7.99
CA ALA A 20 -6.76 5.86 -6.58
C ALA A 20 -7.97 5.73 -5.65
N ILE A 21 -9.05 6.48 -5.93
CA ILE A 21 -10.32 6.35 -5.20
C ILE A 21 -10.91 4.96 -5.39
N GLY A 22 -10.94 4.45 -6.62
CA GLY A 22 -11.43 3.11 -6.93
C GLY A 22 -10.65 2.02 -6.22
N LEU A 23 -9.32 2.10 -6.23
CA LEU A 23 -8.43 1.20 -5.49
C LEU A 23 -8.69 1.27 -3.99
N ARG A 24 -8.90 2.47 -3.43
CA ARG A 24 -9.26 2.63 -2.01
C ARG A 24 -10.62 1.98 -1.71
N LEU A 25 -11.58 2.18 -2.61
CA LEU A 25 -12.83 1.44 -2.80
C LEU A 25 -12.68 -0.05 -2.47
N VAL A 26 -11.88 -0.66 -3.33
CA VAL A 26 -11.61 -2.09 -3.32
C VAL A 26 -10.91 -2.53 -2.04
N THR A 27 -9.91 -1.78 -1.55
CA THR A 27 -9.22 -2.14 -0.30
C THR A 27 -10.16 -2.17 0.91
N VAL A 28 -11.08 -1.20 1.01
CA VAL A 28 -12.08 -1.16 2.08
C VAL A 28 -13.07 -2.32 1.91
N ALA A 29 -13.53 -2.60 0.69
CA ALA A 29 -14.44 -3.71 0.43
C ALA A 29 -13.81 -5.07 0.80
N VAL A 30 -12.52 -5.28 0.50
CA VAL A 30 -11.77 -6.49 0.88
C VAL A 30 -11.63 -6.60 2.40
N ALA A 31 -11.32 -5.50 3.09
CA ALA A 31 -11.27 -5.48 4.56
C ALA A 31 -12.63 -5.87 5.16
N LEU A 32 -13.73 -5.29 4.66
CA LEU A 32 -15.08 -5.62 5.11
C LEU A 32 -15.45 -7.07 4.79
N ALA A 33 -15.07 -7.59 3.62
CA ALA A 33 -15.31 -8.98 3.24
C ALA A 33 -14.64 -9.98 4.21
N SER A 34 -13.53 -9.60 4.86
CA SER A 34 -12.83 -10.47 5.81
C SER A 34 -13.58 -10.69 7.13
N ILE A 35 -14.49 -9.78 7.49
CA ILE A 35 -15.21 -9.77 8.77
C ILE A 35 -16.74 -9.91 8.61
N GLN A 36 -17.31 -9.48 7.48
CA GLN A 36 -18.75 -9.43 7.29
C GLN A 36 -19.32 -10.77 6.78
N PRO A 37 -20.58 -11.11 7.12
CA PRO A 37 -21.21 -12.37 6.70
C PRO A 37 -21.27 -12.57 5.19
N TRP A 38 -21.51 -11.50 4.43
CA TRP A 38 -21.57 -11.56 2.96
C TRP A 38 -20.23 -11.95 2.33
N GLY A 39 -19.12 -11.65 3.00
CA GLY A 39 -17.78 -12.01 2.54
C GLY A 39 -17.54 -13.52 2.50
N ARG A 40 -18.34 -14.32 3.21
CA ARG A 40 -18.31 -15.79 3.13
C ARG A 40 -18.73 -16.32 1.75
N ARG A 41 -19.39 -15.50 0.93
CA ARG A 41 -19.73 -15.83 -0.47
C ARG A 41 -18.54 -15.69 -1.42
N LEU A 42 -17.49 -14.97 -1.02
CA LEU A 42 -16.29 -14.81 -1.83
C LEU A 42 -15.33 -15.99 -1.61
N PRO A 43 -14.57 -16.42 -2.63
CA PRO A 43 -13.53 -17.41 -2.45
C PRO A 43 -12.52 -16.90 -1.42
N GLY A 44 -12.27 -17.69 -0.36
CA GLY A 44 -11.36 -17.27 0.72
C GLY A 44 -9.95 -16.90 0.23
N ARG A 45 -9.48 -17.52 -0.85
CA ARG A 45 -8.22 -17.15 -1.51
C ARG A 45 -8.25 -15.71 -2.06
N VAL A 46 -9.36 -15.26 -2.65
CA VAL A 46 -9.48 -13.89 -3.17
C VAL A 46 -9.42 -12.88 -2.03
N VAL A 47 -10.15 -13.13 -0.93
CA VAL A 47 -10.12 -12.25 0.25
C VAL A 47 -8.74 -12.23 0.89
N LEU A 48 -8.14 -13.40 1.10
CA LEU A 48 -6.79 -13.53 1.66
C LEU A 48 -5.75 -12.81 0.78
N GLY A 49 -5.84 -12.98 -0.53
CA GLY A 49 -4.93 -12.35 -1.47
C GLY A 49 -5.10 -10.84 -1.53
N GLY A 50 -6.34 -10.36 -1.50
CA GLY A 50 -6.62 -8.93 -1.39
C GLY A 50 -6.05 -8.31 -0.11
N LEU A 51 -6.15 -8.98 1.04
CA LEU A 51 -5.58 -8.49 2.30
C LEU A 51 -4.04 -8.44 2.25
N TRP A 52 -3.38 -9.51 1.78
CA TRP A 52 -1.92 -9.55 1.65
C TRP A 52 -1.40 -8.56 0.60
N GLY A 53 -2.05 -8.48 -0.56
CA GLY A 53 -1.69 -7.55 -1.62
C GLY A 53 -1.87 -6.09 -1.19
N ALA A 54 -3.01 -5.75 -0.57
CA ALA A 54 -3.25 -4.41 -0.04
C ALA A 54 -2.27 -4.06 1.09
N GLY A 55 -1.94 -5.02 1.96
CA GLY A 55 -0.91 -4.85 2.99
C GLY A 55 0.47 -4.56 2.38
N ALA A 56 0.87 -5.35 1.38
CA ALA A 56 2.16 -5.17 0.71
C ALA A 56 2.29 -3.81 0.02
N VAL A 57 1.28 -3.40 -0.75
CA VAL A 57 1.28 -2.10 -1.45
C VAL A 57 1.36 -0.93 -0.46
N GLN A 58 0.58 -0.98 0.63
CA GLN A 58 0.58 0.09 1.64
C GLN A 58 1.88 0.14 2.47
N LEU A 59 2.54 -1.00 2.67
CA LEU A 59 3.79 -1.07 3.44
C LEU A 59 5.04 -0.79 2.60
N ALA A 60 4.99 -0.96 1.29
CA ALA A 60 6.17 -0.89 0.42
C ALA A 60 6.98 0.40 0.63
N TYR A 61 6.33 1.56 0.52
CA TYR A 61 6.99 2.85 0.68
C TYR A 61 7.49 3.12 2.12
N PRO A 62 6.66 3.04 3.18
CA PRO A 62 7.14 3.32 4.54
C PRO A 62 8.24 2.36 4.99
N LEU A 63 8.21 1.09 4.55
CA LEU A 63 9.31 0.16 4.83
C LEU A 63 10.59 0.54 4.08
N ALA A 64 10.49 0.89 2.80
CA ALA A 64 11.66 1.35 2.03
C ALA A 64 12.29 2.60 2.66
N GLU A 65 11.46 3.56 3.08
CA GLU A 65 11.93 4.77 3.76
C GLU A 65 12.57 4.45 5.11
N THR A 66 12.00 3.54 5.91
CA THR A 66 12.63 3.06 7.15
C THR A 66 14.01 2.47 6.88
N VAL A 67 14.15 1.60 5.87
CA VAL A 67 15.43 0.96 5.53
C VAL A 67 16.48 2.00 5.15
N VAL A 68 16.14 2.95 4.28
CA VAL A 68 17.07 4.01 3.85
C VAL A 68 17.46 4.90 5.02
N LYS A 69 16.48 5.30 5.86
CA LYS A 69 16.76 6.12 7.04
C LYS A 69 17.65 5.40 8.05
N THR A 70 17.38 4.13 8.33
CA THR A 70 18.21 3.31 9.22
C THR A 70 19.62 3.12 8.66
N ALA A 71 19.76 2.85 7.35
CA ALA A 71 21.06 2.72 6.71
C ALA A 71 21.88 4.02 6.81
N THR A 72 21.24 5.17 6.60
CA THR A 72 21.91 6.46 6.74
C THR A 72 22.33 6.74 8.19
N LEU A 73 21.44 6.47 9.16
CA LEU A 73 21.77 6.62 10.59
C LEU A 73 22.89 5.68 11.05
N ALA A 74 23.01 4.51 10.44
CA ALA A 74 24.09 3.56 10.68
C ALA A 74 25.40 3.92 9.96
N GLY A 75 25.43 5.02 9.18
CA GLY A 75 26.59 5.43 8.38
C GLY A 75 26.87 4.54 7.17
N LEU A 76 25.90 3.71 6.76
CA LEU A 76 26.02 2.78 5.63
C LEU A 76 25.66 3.43 4.28
N MET A 77 25.06 4.62 4.31
CA MET A 77 24.60 5.34 3.12
C MET A 77 24.69 6.85 3.35
N GLU A 78 25.12 7.59 2.33
CA GLU A 78 25.08 9.06 2.36
C GLU A 78 23.66 9.56 2.01
N PRO A 79 23.14 10.57 2.72
CA PRO A 79 21.83 11.14 2.41
C PRO A 79 21.87 11.87 1.06
N LEU A 80 20.93 11.55 0.18
CA LEU A 80 20.73 12.28 -1.09
C LEU A 80 19.85 13.54 -0.90
N ASP A 81 19.47 13.84 0.35
CA ASP A 81 18.62 14.99 0.77
C ASP A 81 17.31 15.17 -0.02
N LYS A 82 16.77 14.09 -0.60
CA LYS A 82 15.51 14.08 -1.34
C LYS A 82 14.73 12.78 -1.13
N GLY A 83 13.40 12.88 -1.19
CA GLY A 83 12.51 11.72 -1.12
C GLY A 83 12.74 10.89 0.16
N ILE A 84 12.88 9.57 0.00
CA ILE A 84 13.05 8.63 1.12
C ILE A 84 14.35 8.81 1.92
N SER A 85 15.33 9.56 1.40
CA SER A 85 16.60 9.83 2.11
C SER A 85 16.64 11.22 2.75
N ASP A 86 15.56 11.99 2.72
CA ASP A 86 15.51 13.33 3.32
C ASP A 86 15.59 13.25 4.85
N MET A 87 16.69 13.74 5.42
CA MET A 87 16.96 13.74 6.86
C MET A 87 16.55 15.02 7.59
N SER A 88 15.97 15.99 6.87
CA SER A 88 15.47 17.22 7.47
C SER A 88 14.31 16.97 8.44
N ILE A 89 13.99 17.97 9.26
CA ILE A 89 12.82 17.95 10.15
C ILE A 89 11.53 17.66 9.36
N GLN A 90 11.41 18.25 8.16
CA GLN A 90 10.28 18.00 7.27
C GLN A 90 10.26 16.56 6.76
N GLY A 91 11.41 16.00 6.37
CA GLY A 91 11.55 14.60 6.00
C GLY A 91 11.10 13.64 7.12
N TRP A 92 11.47 13.93 8.37
CA TRP A 92 11.01 13.15 9.54
C TRP A 92 9.52 13.28 9.82
N PHE A 93 8.95 14.47 9.66
CA PHE A 93 7.50 14.65 9.76
C PHE A 93 6.75 13.85 8.67
N ASN A 94 7.22 13.94 7.42
CA ASN A 94 6.66 13.21 6.29
C ASN A 94 6.77 11.69 6.48
N PHE A 95 7.89 11.20 7.03
CA PHE A 95 8.07 9.80 7.40
C PHE A 95 7.01 9.35 8.42
N GLY A 96 6.80 10.13 9.49
CA GLY A 96 5.77 9.86 10.48
C GLY A 96 4.36 9.85 9.90
N ALA A 97 4.03 10.84 9.06
CA ALA A 97 2.76 10.91 8.36
C ALA A 97 2.55 9.72 7.42
N THR A 98 3.60 9.29 6.71
CA THR A 98 3.57 8.14 5.80
C THR A 98 3.29 6.85 6.58
N TRP A 99 3.95 6.64 7.72
CA TRP A 99 3.64 5.52 8.59
C TRP A 99 2.21 5.56 9.12
N LEU A 100 1.68 6.73 9.49
CA LEU A 100 0.32 6.84 9.99
C LEU A 100 -0.73 6.55 8.90
N ILE A 101 -0.53 7.07 7.68
CA ILE A 101 -1.51 6.98 6.59
C ILE A 101 -1.44 5.63 5.86
N TRP A 102 -0.24 5.07 5.70
CA TRP A 102 0.00 3.87 4.91
C TRP A 102 0.52 2.72 5.75
N GLY A 103 1.48 2.97 6.62
CA GLY A 103 2.13 1.94 7.44
C GLY A 103 1.17 1.24 8.41
N VAL A 104 0.43 2.01 9.22
CA VAL A 104 -0.52 1.47 10.20
C VAL A 104 -1.65 0.70 9.51
N PRO A 105 -2.37 1.26 8.50
CA PRO A 105 -3.35 0.48 7.77
C PRO A 105 -2.77 -0.76 7.11
N GLY A 106 -1.60 -0.66 6.47
CA GLY A 106 -0.91 -1.80 5.86
C GLY A 106 -0.61 -2.92 6.86
N ALA A 107 -0.14 -2.59 8.05
CA ALA A 107 0.08 -3.54 9.14
C ALA A 107 -1.23 -4.20 9.60
N LEU A 108 -2.33 -3.43 9.72
CA LEU A 108 -3.64 -3.97 10.06
C LEU A 108 -4.17 -4.93 8.98
N PHE A 109 -3.95 -4.63 7.69
CA PHE A 109 -4.27 -5.54 6.59
C PHE A 109 -3.50 -6.86 6.68
N VAL A 110 -2.19 -6.79 6.97
CA VAL A 110 -1.37 -7.98 7.19
C VAL A 110 -1.87 -8.81 8.38
N LEU A 111 -2.17 -8.16 9.51
CA LEU A 111 -2.71 -8.84 10.69
C LEU A 111 -4.07 -9.51 10.38
N ALA A 112 -4.96 -8.80 9.69
CA ALA A 112 -6.23 -9.37 9.23
C ALA A 112 -5.99 -10.57 8.30
N ALA A 113 -5.03 -10.49 7.39
CA ALA A 113 -4.67 -11.58 6.49
C ALA A 113 -4.14 -12.81 7.25
N VAL A 114 -3.30 -12.60 8.27
CA VAL A 114 -2.78 -13.67 9.14
C VAL A 114 -3.92 -14.36 9.88
N VAL A 115 -4.82 -13.59 10.51
CA VAL A 115 -5.96 -14.15 11.25
C VAL A 115 -6.91 -14.89 10.33
N PHE A 116 -7.24 -14.31 9.17
CA PHE A 116 -8.13 -14.91 8.18
C PHE A 116 -7.52 -16.18 7.56
N GLY A 117 -6.22 -16.13 7.25
CA GLY A 117 -5.47 -17.22 6.62
C GLY A 117 -5.34 -18.48 7.47
N ARG A 118 -5.45 -18.38 8.82
CA ARG A 118 -5.48 -19.55 9.71
C ARG A 118 -6.61 -20.55 9.39
N ARG A 119 -7.65 -20.09 8.69
CA ARG A 119 -8.83 -20.90 8.32
C ARG A 119 -8.71 -21.55 6.94
N LEU A 120 -7.61 -21.30 6.21
CA LEU A 120 -7.47 -21.70 4.81
C LEU A 120 -6.26 -22.64 4.60
N PRO A 121 -6.43 -23.75 3.87
CA PRO A 121 -5.30 -24.59 3.48
C PRO A 121 -4.40 -23.85 2.49
N HIS A 122 -3.09 -24.07 2.57
CA HIS A 122 -2.07 -23.45 1.69
C HIS A 122 -2.02 -21.91 1.73
N ALA A 123 -2.51 -21.30 2.83
CA ALA A 123 -2.56 -19.84 2.97
C ALA A 123 -1.20 -19.14 2.78
N ARG A 124 -0.09 -19.80 3.15
CA ARG A 124 1.27 -19.22 3.04
C ARG A 124 1.74 -19.06 1.60
N ALA A 125 1.57 -20.10 0.77
CA ALA A 125 1.94 -20.02 -0.64
C ALA A 125 1.10 -18.96 -1.36
N TRP A 126 -0.19 -18.89 -1.02
CA TRP A 126 -1.08 -17.88 -1.58
C TRP A 126 -0.77 -16.46 -1.11
N ALA A 127 -0.37 -16.29 0.16
CA ALA A 127 0.10 -15.03 0.71
C ALA A 127 1.31 -14.52 -0.06
N LEU A 128 2.32 -15.36 -0.28
CA LEU A 128 3.53 -15.00 -1.03
C LEU A 128 3.18 -14.55 -2.45
N LEU A 129 2.38 -15.33 -3.17
CA LEU A 129 1.93 -14.96 -4.52
C LEU A 129 1.21 -13.61 -4.55
N SER A 130 0.37 -13.35 -3.54
CA SER A 130 -0.39 -12.10 -3.44
C SER A 130 0.48 -10.90 -3.09
N VAL A 131 1.51 -11.09 -2.26
CA VAL A 131 2.52 -10.06 -1.99
C VAL A 131 3.29 -9.73 -3.26
N LEU A 132 3.79 -10.76 -3.97
CA LEU A 132 4.52 -10.56 -5.23
C LEU A 132 3.64 -9.87 -6.28
N ALA A 133 2.37 -10.26 -6.40
CA ALA A 133 1.41 -9.60 -7.29
C ALA A 133 1.16 -8.15 -6.89
N GLY A 134 1.05 -7.84 -5.59
CA GLY A 134 0.88 -6.48 -5.09
C GLY A 134 2.08 -5.58 -5.38
N ILE A 135 3.30 -6.07 -5.13
CA ILE A 135 4.54 -5.35 -5.45
C ILE A 135 4.70 -5.18 -6.96
N GLY A 136 4.43 -6.23 -7.75
CA GLY A 136 4.46 -6.16 -9.21
C GLY A 136 3.45 -5.16 -9.77
N PHE A 137 2.24 -5.10 -9.20
CA PHE A 137 1.23 -4.11 -9.56
C PHE A 137 1.71 -2.68 -9.25
N LEU A 138 2.31 -2.46 -8.07
CA LEU A 138 2.87 -1.15 -7.70
C LEU A 138 4.00 -0.72 -8.65
N ALA A 139 4.89 -1.66 -9.00
CA ALA A 139 5.95 -1.40 -9.99
C ALA A 139 5.38 -1.06 -11.37
N GLY A 140 4.35 -1.79 -11.82
CA GLY A 140 3.65 -1.52 -13.07
C GLY A 140 2.98 -0.15 -13.09
N LEU A 141 2.34 0.26 -11.98
CA LEU A 141 1.80 1.62 -11.86
C LEU A 141 2.91 2.68 -11.95
N GLY A 142 4.06 2.44 -11.31
CA GLY A 142 5.21 3.34 -11.41
C GLY A 142 5.69 3.53 -12.86
N LEU A 143 5.73 2.46 -13.65
CA LEU A 143 6.12 2.49 -15.06
C LEU A 143 5.08 3.16 -15.98
N LEU A 144 3.81 3.16 -15.59
CA LEU A 144 2.73 3.76 -16.39
C LEU A 144 2.57 5.26 -16.14
N ILE A 145 2.98 5.73 -14.95
CA ILE A 145 2.81 7.12 -14.52
C ILE A 145 4.11 7.92 -14.66
N GLY A 146 5.28 7.27 -14.54
CA GLY A 146 6.60 7.87 -14.73
C GLY A 146 7.06 7.88 -16.17
#